data_AF-A0A415TSH1-F1
#
_entry.id   AF-A0A415TSH1-F1
#
_cell.length_a   1.000
_cell.length_b   1.000
_cell.length_c   1.000
_cell.angle_alpha   90.00
_cell.angle_beta   90.00
_cell.angle_gamma   90.00
#
_symmetry.space_group_name_H-M   'P 1'
#
loop_
_entity.id
_entity.type
_entity.pdbx_description
1 polymer ?
#
loop_
_entity_poly.entity_id
_entity_poly.type
_entity_poly.pdbx_seq_one_letter_code
_entity_poly.pdbx_strand_id
1 'polypeptide(L)'
;MYFSNEFLYDFKPVYEGILAAKSVKPECAIVEVIDEEPDGAGMFEPAGTLDVLEQIGDELNALTIYTDRPAYFHEFAETMYEKTGLVSLIVSKKRLGLAKNKEKNSSIFLLDFEWNSALYEKQIALGKHYIPIHKKAWRTAENLDIAVPIGYNTVIVKRPKKKTGAPWQDRFEKAFYRS
;
A
#
# COMPACT_ATOMS: atom_id res chain seq x y z
N MET A 1 -2.29 -2.52 -18.93
CA MET A 1 -3.38 -3.38 -18.40
C MET A 1 -3.31 -3.30 -16.90
N TYR A 2 -4.44 -3.04 -16.23
CA TYR A 2 -4.52 -2.90 -14.78
C TYR A 2 -5.35 -4.04 -14.18
N PHE A 3 -5.16 -4.29 -12.90
CA PHE A 3 -5.78 -5.39 -12.18
C PHE A 3 -6.47 -4.86 -10.92
N SER A 4 -7.71 -5.28 -10.74
CA SER A 4 -8.39 -5.16 -9.46
C SER A 4 -7.67 -6.03 -8.42
N ASN A 5 -7.66 -5.58 -7.17
CA ASN A 5 -6.94 -6.24 -6.09
C ASN A 5 -7.86 -6.50 -4.89
N GLU A 6 -8.44 -7.69 -4.85
CA GLU A 6 -9.34 -8.13 -3.77
C GLU A 6 -8.66 -8.20 -2.39
N PHE A 7 -7.32 -8.26 -2.35
CA PHE A 7 -6.56 -8.39 -1.12
C PHE A 7 -6.42 -7.08 -0.34
N LEU A 8 -6.85 -5.94 -0.91
CA LEU A 8 -6.82 -4.65 -0.23
C LEU A 8 -7.87 -4.51 0.88
N TYR A 9 -8.92 -5.33 0.84
CA TYR A 9 -9.99 -5.33 1.85
C TYR A 9 -9.51 -5.72 3.25
N ASP A 10 -8.61 -6.69 3.33
CA ASP A 10 -8.02 -7.20 4.58
C ASP A 10 -6.50 -7.22 4.38
N PHE A 11 -5.94 -6.03 4.14
CA PHE A 11 -4.57 -5.85 3.72
C PHE A 11 -3.57 -6.02 4.86
N LYS A 12 -3.94 -5.67 6.09
CA LYS A 12 -3.04 -5.77 7.25
C LYS A 12 -2.34 -7.13 7.35
N PRO A 13 -3.04 -8.27 7.37
CA PRO A 13 -2.37 -9.57 7.46
C PRO A 13 -1.59 -9.94 6.17
N VAL A 14 -1.94 -9.35 5.02
CA VAL A 14 -1.13 -9.47 3.79
C VAL A 14 0.18 -8.72 3.94
N TYR A 15 0.15 -7.50 4.49
CA TYR A 15 1.33 -6.70 4.80
C TYR A 15 2.26 -7.42 5.79
N GLU A 16 1.73 -7.91 6.91
CA GLU A 16 2.50 -8.71 7.88
C GLU A 16 3.16 -9.93 7.23
N GLY A 17 2.43 -10.61 6.34
CA GLY A 17 2.95 -11.75 5.60
C GLY A 17 4.04 -11.37 4.58
N ILE A 18 3.97 -10.19 3.96
CA ILE A 18 5.03 -9.65 3.11
C ILE A 18 6.29 -9.37 3.94
N LEU A 19 6.15 -8.72 5.10
CA LEU A 19 7.26 -8.45 6.02
C LEU A 19 7.96 -9.75 6.44
N ALA A 20 7.18 -10.75 6.86
CA ALA A 20 7.68 -12.07 7.25
C ALA A 20 8.43 -12.75 6.09
N ALA A 21 7.88 -12.74 4.87
CA ALA A 21 8.51 -13.32 3.71
C ALA A 21 9.81 -12.59 3.28
N LYS A 22 9.94 -11.31 3.62
CA LYS A 22 11.18 -10.54 3.45
C LYS A 22 12.12 -10.59 4.65
N SER A 23 11.75 -11.30 5.72
CA SER A 23 12.50 -11.34 6.98
C SER A 23 12.77 -9.95 7.57
N VAL A 24 11.85 -9.01 7.35
CA VAL A 24 11.91 -7.65 7.92
C VAL A 24 10.96 -7.60 9.11
N LYS A 25 11.45 -7.10 10.25
CA LYS A 25 10.60 -6.92 11.42
C LYS A 25 9.73 -5.66 11.25
N PRO A 26 8.49 -5.64 11.76
CA PRO A 26 7.61 -4.47 11.69
C PRO A 26 8.29 -3.19 12.18
N GLU A 27 9.01 -3.25 13.30
CA GLU A 27 9.74 -2.10 13.89
C GLU A 27 10.83 -1.50 12.98
N CYS A 28 11.33 -2.27 12.01
CA CYS A 28 12.34 -1.83 11.06
C CYS A 28 11.75 -1.37 9.72
N ALA A 29 10.47 -1.68 9.46
CA ALA A 29 9.84 -1.41 8.18
C ALA A 29 9.55 0.10 8.03
N ILE A 30 9.97 0.65 6.90
CA ILE A 30 9.65 2.01 6.47
C ILE A 30 8.66 1.87 5.31
N VAL A 31 7.49 2.50 5.44
CA VAL A 31 6.48 2.45 4.39
C VAL A 31 6.50 3.74 3.59
N GLU A 32 6.62 3.60 2.28
CA GLU A 32 6.39 4.66 1.32
C GLU A 32 5.17 4.28 0.48
N VAL A 33 4.32 5.26 0.17
CA VAL A 33 3.12 5.04 -0.62
C VAL A 33 3.04 6.04 -1.74
N ILE A 34 2.79 5.57 -2.96
CA ILE A 34 2.39 6.40 -4.10
C ILE A 34 0.88 6.33 -4.15
N ASP A 35 0.25 7.48 -3.89
CA ASP A 35 -1.20 7.63 -3.88
C ASP A 35 -1.80 7.31 -5.26
N GLU A 36 -3.01 6.77 -5.27
CA GLU A 36 -3.78 6.55 -6.49
C GLU A 36 -4.18 7.87 -7.17
N GLU A 37 -4.56 7.80 -8.43
CA GLU A 37 -5.19 8.91 -9.13
C GLU A 37 -6.60 9.18 -8.55
N PRO A 38 -6.98 10.45 -8.28
CA PRO A 38 -8.25 10.78 -7.64
C PRO A 38 -9.48 10.41 -8.47
N ASP A 39 -9.35 10.41 -9.80
CA ASP A 39 -10.39 10.08 -10.75
C ASP A 39 -9.99 8.84 -11.55
N GLY A 40 -10.85 7.81 -11.59
CA GLY A 40 -10.66 6.68 -12.49
C GLY A 40 -11.01 5.31 -11.91
N ALA A 41 -10.28 4.29 -12.38
CA ALA A 41 -10.56 2.88 -12.13
C ALA A 41 -10.58 2.49 -10.64
N GLY A 42 -9.90 3.27 -9.78
CA GLY A 42 -9.90 3.08 -8.34
C GLY A 42 -11.30 3.10 -7.72
N MET A 43 -12.26 3.86 -8.28
CA MET A 43 -13.58 4.04 -7.67
C MET A 43 -14.32 2.72 -7.37
N PHE A 44 -14.05 1.67 -8.14
CA PHE A 44 -14.68 0.35 -8.01
C PHE A 44 -13.86 -0.65 -7.18
N GLU A 45 -12.71 -0.23 -6.65
CA GLU A 45 -11.90 -1.07 -5.78
C GLU A 45 -12.47 -1.15 -4.36
N PRO A 46 -12.25 -2.30 -3.68
CA PRO A 46 -12.75 -2.49 -2.32
C PRO A 46 -12.09 -1.57 -1.28
N ALA A 47 -10.86 -1.11 -1.55
CA ALA A 47 -10.09 -0.22 -0.69
C ALA A 47 -9.12 0.61 -1.52
N GLY A 48 -8.97 1.88 -1.15
CA GLY A 48 -8.02 2.81 -1.73
C GLY A 48 -6.73 2.93 -0.94
N THR A 49 -5.94 3.93 -1.31
CA THR A 49 -4.69 4.25 -0.60
C THR A 49 -4.95 4.52 0.90
N LEU A 50 -5.95 5.36 1.21
CA LEU A 50 -6.28 5.75 2.58
C LEU A 50 -6.81 4.56 3.39
N ASP A 51 -7.75 3.78 2.84
CA ASP A 51 -8.31 2.61 3.52
C ASP A 51 -7.22 1.59 3.90
N VAL A 52 -6.21 1.41 3.04
CA VAL A 52 -5.07 0.52 3.34
C VAL A 52 -4.19 1.12 4.43
N LEU A 53 -3.92 2.43 4.39
CA LEU A 53 -3.14 3.11 5.43
C LEU A 53 -3.84 3.05 6.79
N GLU A 54 -5.15 3.18 6.87
CA GLU A 54 -5.93 3.01 8.10
C GLU A 54 -5.82 1.60 8.69
N GLN A 55 -5.68 0.57 7.85
CA GLN A 55 -5.53 -0.81 8.30
C GLN A 55 -4.16 -1.09 8.93
N ILE A 56 -3.09 -0.48 8.41
CA ILE A 56 -1.70 -0.77 8.84
C ILE A 56 -1.08 0.33 9.70
N GLY A 57 -1.68 1.51 9.76
CA GLY A 57 -1.10 2.73 10.35
C GLY A 57 -0.64 2.56 11.79
N ASP A 58 -1.35 1.76 12.58
CA ASP A 58 -1.02 1.50 13.99
C ASP A 58 0.33 0.78 14.19
N GLU A 59 0.85 0.10 13.16
CA GLU A 59 2.08 -0.69 13.23
C GLU A 59 3.25 -0.05 12.48
N LEU A 60 3.03 1.11 11.87
CA LEU A 60 4.07 1.80 11.13
C LEU A 60 4.96 2.60 12.07
N ASN A 61 6.27 2.63 11.75
CA ASN A 61 7.24 3.48 12.45
C ASN A 61 7.57 4.74 11.67
N ALA A 62 7.49 4.67 10.35
CA ALA A 62 7.71 5.79 9.46
C ALA A 62 6.85 5.62 8.21
N LEU A 63 6.21 6.71 7.80
CA LEU A 63 5.34 6.73 6.62
C LEU A 63 5.68 7.95 5.75
N THR A 64 5.89 7.73 4.46
CA THR A 64 5.93 8.80 3.45
C THR A 64 4.84 8.59 2.42
N ILE A 65 4.02 9.62 2.18
CA ILE A 65 2.91 9.59 1.23
C ILE A 65 3.24 10.53 0.07
N TYR A 66 3.42 9.96 -1.13
CA TYR A 66 3.59 10.70 -2.37
C TYR A 66 2.22 10.93 -3.01
N THR A 67 1.73 12.18 -2.94
CA THR A 67 0.39 12.55 -3.41
C THR A 67 0.38 13.96 -3.99
N ASP A 68 -0.52 14.21 -4.94
CA ASP A 68 -0.83 15.56 -5.41
C ASP A 68 -2.08 16.16 -4.73
N ARG A 69 -2.67 15.45 -3.78
CA ARG A 69 -3.83 15.86 -2.96
C ARG A 69 -3.51 15.80 -1.45
N PRO A 70 -2.55 16.59 -0.95
CA PRO A 70 -2.07 16.49 0.43
C PRO A 70 -3.18 16.63 1.48
N ALA A 71 -4.18 17.48 1.22
CA ALA A 71 -5.31 17.70 2.12
C ALA A 71 -6.11 16.42 2.42
N TYR A 72 -6.15 15.48 1.48
CA TYR A 72 -6.87 14.21 1.64
C TYR A 72 -6.28 13.31 2.74
N PHE A 73 -5.00 13.50 3.09
CA PHE A 73 -4.31 12.67 4.08
C PHE A 73 -4.03 13.39 5.41
N HIS A 74 -4.44 14.66 5.57
CA HIS A 74 -4.12 15.42 6.79
C HIS A 74 -4.79 14.84 8.02
N GLU A 75 -6.09 14.56 7.95
CA GLU A 75 -6.84 13.99 9.08
C GLU A 75 -6.24 12.64 9.53
N PHE A 76 -5.87 11.79 8.58
CA PHE A 76 -5.17 10.53 8.87
C PHE A 76 -3.82 10.77 9.54
N ALA A 77 -2.99 11.66 9.00
CA ALA A 77 -1.67 11.95 9.56
C ALA A 77 -1.73 12.51 10.98
N GLU A 78 -2.67 13.43 11.26
CA GLU A 78 -2.91 13.97 12.59
C GLU A 78 -3.40 12.89 13.55
N THR A 79 -4.40 12.10 13.14
CA THR A 79 -4.95 11.01 13.95
C THR A 79 -3.87 9.99 14.32
N MET A 80 -3.03 9.58 13.36
CA MET A 80 -1.96 8.62 13.62
C MET A 80 -0.85 9.20 14.51
N TYR A 81 -0.51 10.48 14.34
CA TYR A 81 0.43 11.15 15.23
C TYR A 81 -0.06 11.18 16.68
N GLU A 82 -1.34 11.52 16.89
CA GLU A 82 -1.93 11.55 18.24
C GLU A 82 -2.06 10.15 18.85
N LYS A 83 -2.47 9.16 18.06
CA LYS A 83 -2.76 7.80 18.52
C LYS A 83 -1.51 6.97 18.77
N THR A 84 -0.52 7.02 17.88
CA THR A 84 0.67 6.14 17.90
C THR A 84 1.99 6.89 17.89
N GLY A 85 1.99 8.21 17.71
CA GLY A 85 3.21 8.99 17.53
C GLY A 85 3.80 8.86 16.11
N LEU A 86 3.08 8.26 15.16
CA LEU A 86 3.56 8.06 13.80
C LEU A 86 3.74 9.42 13.09
N VAL A 87 4.98 9.73 12.74
CA VAL A 87 5.31 10.90 11.93
C VAL A 87 5.12 10.55 10.45
N SER A 88 4.07 11.09 9.85
CA SER A 88 3.75 10.92 8.43
C SER A 88 4.26 12.10 7.60
N LEU A 89 5.09 11.83 6.59
CA LEU A 89 5.58 12.83 5.66
C LEU A 89 4.73 12.84 4.38
N ILE A 90 4.00 13.93 4.13
CA ILE A 90 3.21 14.10 2.91
C ILE A 90 4.02 14.91 1.89
N VAL A 91 4.20 14.37 0.69
CA VAL A 91 5.13 14.89 -0.33
C VAL A 91 4.47 14.90 -1.70
N SER A 92 4.72 15.93 -2.52
CA SER A 92 4.29 15.89 -3.93
C SER A 92 4.95 14.74 -4.70
N LYS A 93 4.17 14.08 -5.57
CA LYS A 93 4.66 13.02 -6.47
C LYS A 93 5.81 13.47 -7.36
N LYS A 94 5.92 14.76 -7.66
CA LYS A 94 7.06 15.35 -8.41
C LYS A 94 8.41 15.11 -7.75
N ARG A 95 8.44 14.81 -6.44
CA ARG A 95 9.67 14.49 -5.69
C ARG A 95 10.04 13.01 -5.71
N LEU A 96 9.19 12.16 -6.28
CA LEU A 96 9.46 10.74 -6.43
C LEU A 96 10.71 10.53 -7.30
N GLY A 97 11.72 9.85 -6.76
CA GLY A 97 12.99 9.61 -7.45
C GLY A 97 13.99 10.78 -7.45
N LEU A 98 13.66 11.91 -6.83
CA LEU A 98 14.62 13.01 -6.60
C LEU A 98 15.48 12.79 -5.34
N ALA A 99 15.03 11.93 -4.42
CA ALA A 99 15.81 11.55 -3.25
C ALA A 99 17.04 10.73 -3.68
N LYS A 100 18.23 11.34 -3.53
CA LYS A 100 19.53 10.68 -3.78
C LYS A 100 19.89 9.74 -2.64
N ASN A 101 19.06 8.73 -2.37
CA ASN A 101 19.50 7.65 -1.49
C ASN A 101 20.55 6.85 -2.26
N LYS A 102 21.83 7.10 -1.94
CA LYS A 102 22.97 6.39 -2.54
C LYS A 102 23.09 4.95 -2.03
N GLU A 103 22.44 4.64 -0.91
CA GLU A 103 22.53 3.35 -0.24
C GLU A 103 21.24 2.55 -0.44
N LYS A 104 21.39 1.27 -0.77
CA LYS A 104 20.27 0.36 -0.93
C LYS A 104 19.63 0.11 0.42
N ASN A 105 18.33 0.38 0.55
CA ASN A 105 17.61 0.16 1.81
C ASN A 105 16.49 -0.87 1.60
N SER A 106 16.75 -2.11 2.01
CA SER A 106 15.80 -3.22 1.95
C SER A 106 14.68 -3.13 2.97
N SER A 107 14.74 -2.20 3.92
CA SER A 107 13.67 -2.01 4.90
C SER A 107 12.53 -1.13 4.38
N ILE A 108 12.70 -0.53 3.19
CA ILE A 108 11.67 0.33 2.57
C ILE A 108 10.72 -0.53 1.72
N PHE A 109 9.44 -0.47 2.05
CA PHE A 109 8.35 -1.04 1.27
C PHE A 109 7.61 0.10 0.57
N LEU A 110 7.66 0.11 -0.76
CA LEU A 110 7.03 1.12 -1.59
C LEU A 110 5.76 0.56 -2.21
N LEU A 111 4.60 0.94 -1.68
CA LEU A 111 3.29 0.55 -2.19
C LEU A 111 2.87 1.54 -3.28
N ASP A 112 2.64 1.04 -4.49
CA ASP A 112 2.28 1.87 -5.64
C ASP A 112 0.83 1.61 -6.04
N PHE A 113 -0.05 2.53 -5.65
CA PHE A 113 -1.49 2.51 -5.94
C PHE A 113 -1.83 3.22 -7.24
N GLU A 114 -0.86 3.76 -7.99
CA GLU A 114 -1.16 4.34 -9.28
C GLU A 114 -1.67 3.27 -10.24
N TRP A 115 -2.68 3.65 -11.00
CA TRP A 115 -3.19 2.87 -12.10
C TRP A 115 -2.33 3.19 -13.32
N ASN A 116 -2.29 4.46 -13.72
CA ASN A 116 -2.00 4.81 -15.10
C ASN A 116 -0.52 5.00 -15.43
N SER A 117 0.34 5.06 -14.43
CA SER A 117 1.76 5.29 -14.63
C SER A 117 2.55 4.02 -14.92
N ALA A 118 3.71 4.18 -15.55
CA ALA A 118 4.66 3.08 -15.74
C ALA A 118 5.16 2.54 -14.39
N LEU A 119 5.74 1.34 -14.40
CA LEU A 119 6.42 0.81 -13.21
C LEU A 119 7.62 1.71 -12.87
N TYR A 120 7.78 2.04 -11.60
CA TYR A 120 8.92 2.85 -11.14
C TYR A 120 10.17 1.99 -10.94
N GLU A 121 10.72 1.45 -12.04
CA GLU A 121 11.88 0.53 -12.02
C GLU A 121 13.10 1.09 -11.27
N LYS A 122 13.28 2.42 -11.32
CA LYS A 122 14.35 3.11 -10.58
C LYS A 122 14.25 2.87 -9.07
N GLN A 123 13.04 2.72 -8.52
CA GLN A 123 12.84 2.44 -7.09
C GLN A 123 13.29 1.02 -6.73
N ILE A 124 13.13 0.06 -7.65
CA ILE A 124 13.66 -1.30 -7.50
C ILE A 124 15.19 -1.27 -7.45
N ALA A 125 15.82 -0.49 -8.33
CA ALA A 125 17.28 -0.34 -8.36
C ALA A 125 17.87 0.26 -7.07
N LEU A 126 17.08 1.06 -6.33
CA LEU A 126 17.43 1.59 -5.01
C LEU A 126 17.30 0.56 -3.87
N GLY A 127 17.01 -0.71 -4.19
CA GLY A 127 16.90 -1.79 -3.21
C GLY A 127 15.58 -1.83 -2.44
N LYS A 128 14.61 -0.98 -2.79
CA LYS A 128 13.29 -0.96 -2.15
C LYS A 128 12.47 -2.18 -2.55
N HIS A 129 11.63 -2.65 -1.63
CA HIS A 129 10.56 -3.60 -1.93
C HIS A 129 9.40 -2.87 -2.60
N TYR A 130 9.53 -2.65 -3.91
CA TYR A 130 8.50 -2.01 -4.73
C TYR A 130 7.35 -2.97 -5.02
N ILE A 131 6.13 -2.57 -4.69
CA ILE A 131 4.93 -3.39 -4.74
C ILE A 131 3.89 -2.69 -5.61
N PRO A 132 3.78 -3.05 -6.90
CA PRO A 132 2.75 -2.50 -7.78
C PRO A 132 1.38 -3.11 -7.43
N ILE A 133 0.50 -2.30 -6.85
CA ILE A 133 -0.80 -2.77 -6.35
C ILE A 133 -1.74 -3.13 -7.51
N HIS A 134 -1.84 -2.27 -8.52
CA HIS A 134 -2.78 -2.42 -9.65
C HIS A 134 -2.09 -2.71 -10.99
N LYS A 135 -0.77 -2.57 -11.07
CA LYS A 135 -0.01 -2.70 -12.34
C LYS A 135 0.44 -4.14 -12.63
N LYS A 136 0.38 -5.03 -11.64
CA LYS A 136 0.66 -6.47 -11.80
C LYS A 136 -0.44 -7.27 -11.09
N ALA A 137 -0.82 -8.40 -11.65
CA ALA A 137 -1.84 -9.25 -11.06
C ALA A 137 -1.33 -9.94 -9.79
N TRP A 138 -2.07 -9.81 -8.71
CA TRP A 138 -1.91 -10.62 -7.50
C TRP A 138 -2.80 -11.84 -7.67
N ARG A 139 -2.29 -13.03 -7.33
CA ARG A 139 -3.01 -14.28 -7.59
C ARG A 139 -3.11 -15.12 -6.34
N THR A 140 -4.23 -15.81 -6.19
CA THR A 140 -4.33 -16.93 -5.26
C THR A 140 -3.57 -18.12 -5.85
N ALA A 141 -2.55 -18.61 -5.14
CA ALA A 141 -1.79 -19.82 -5.45
C ALA A 141 -2.54 -21.08 -4.98
N GLU A 142 -2.02 -22.26 -5.32
CA GLU A 142 -2.69 -23.56 -5.11
C GLU A 142 -3.14 -23.82 -3.66
N ASN A 143 -2.38 -23.35 -2.66
CA ASN A 143 -2.70 -23.51 -1.23
C ASN A 143 -3.52 -22.35 -0.64
N LEU A 144 -4.20 -21.57 -1.50
CA LEU A 144 -4.88 -20.33 -1.16
C LEU A 144 -3.94 -19.18 -0.73
N ASP A 145 -2.63 -19.40 -0.73
CA ASP A 145 -1.62 -18.36 -0.49
C ASP A 145 -1.67 -17.29 -1.58
N ILE A 146 -1.16 -16.10 -1.28
CA ILE A 146 -1.20 -14.94 -2.17
C ILE A 146 0.17 -14.79 -2.85
N ALA A 147 0.18 -14.84 -4.18
CA ALA A 147 1.33 -14.51 -5.00
C ALA A 147 1.40 -13.00 -5.19
N VAL A 148 2.28 -12.35 -4.42
CA VAL A 148 2.47 -10.90 -4.38
C VAL A 148 3.65 -10.48 -5.27
N PRO A 149 3.45 -9.66 -6.30
CA PRO A 149 4.54 -9.10 -7.09
C PRO A 149 5.33 -8.06 -6.28
N ILE A 150 6.65 -8.28 -6.12
CA ILE A 150 7.58 -7.37 -5.44
C ILE A 150 8.81 -7.15 -6.34
N GLY A 151 8.86 -5.99 -6.99
CA GLY A 151 9.87 -5.65 -7.99
C GLY A 151 9.81 -6.60 -9.18
N TYR A 152 10.92 -7.30 -9.44
CA TYR A 152 11.01 -8.36 -10.46
C TYR A 152 10.65 -9.75 -9.94
N ASN A 153 10.45 -9.91 -8.63
CA ASN A 153 10.15 -11.19 -8.00
C ASN A 153 8.66 -11.31 -7.67
N THR A 154 8.20 -12.54 -7.47
CA THR A 154 6.90 -12.84 -6.86
C THR A 154 7.15 -13.53 -5.53
N VAL A 155 6.50 -13.06 -4.48
CA VAL A 155 6.61 -13.59 -3.12
C VAL A 155 5.32 -14.28 -2.76
N ILE A 156 5.41 -15.48 -2.19
CA ILE A 156 4.25 -16.22 -1.69
C ILE A 156 4.01 -15.80 -0.25
N VAL A 157 2.84 -15.22 -0.01
CA VAL A 157 2.39 -14.74 1.29
C VAL A 157 1.27 -15.64 1.78
N LYS A 158 1.38 -16.16 3.00
CA LYS A 158 0.35 -17.04 3.55
C LYS A 158 -0.98 -16.32 3.66
N ARG A 159 -2.07 -16.99 3.28
CA ARG A 159 -3.39 -16.37 3.38
C ARG A 159 -3.75 -16.07 4.83
N PRO A 160 -4.26 -14.87 5.12
CA PRO A 160 -4.93 -14.59 6.39
C PRO A 160 -6.17 -15.47 6.57
N LYS A 161 -6.45 -15.93 7.81
CA LYS A 161 -7.75 -16.55 8.12
C LYS A 161 -8.82 -15.44 8.15
N LYS A 162 -9.75 -15.47 7.18
CA LYS A 162 -10.84 -14.49 7.05
C LYS A 162 -11.65 -14.42 8.36
N LYS A 163 -11.79 -13.23 8.96
CA LYS A 163 -12.82 -13.00 10.00
C LYS A 163 -14.17 -12.82 9.30
N THR A 164 -15.08 -13.78 9.45
CA THR A 164 -16.46 -13.69 8.95
C THR A 164 -17.24 -12.64 9.75
N GLY A 165 -17.85 -11.62 9.12
CA GLY A 165 -18.65 -10.67 9.90
C GLY A 165 -19.50 -9.59 9.22
N ALA A 166 -19.20 -9.06 8.02
CA ALA A 166 -20.00 -7.96 7.46
C ALA A 166 -20.31 -8.12 5.96
N PRO A 167 -21.55 -7.83 5.52
CA PRO A 167 -21.89 -7.71 4.10
C PRO A 167 -21.12 -6.54 3.45
N TRP A 168 -20.74 -6.72 2.20
CA TRP A 168 -19.83 -5.86 1.44
C TRP A 168 -20.54 -4.61 0.89
N GLN A 169 -19.85 -3.46 0.98
CA GLN A 169 -20.13 -2.25 0.20
C GLN A 169 -18.80 -1.74 -0.36
N ASP A 170 -18.70 -1.57 -1.68
CA ASP A 170 -17.52 -0.94 -2.31
C ASP A 170 -17.42 0.56 -1.96
N ARG A 171 -16.31 1.21 -2.34
CA ARG A 171 -16.08 2.64 -2.07
C ARG A 171 -17.16 3.52 -2.66
N PHE A 172 -17.70 3.14 -3.82
CA PHE A 172 -18.79 3.83 -4.47
C PHE A 172 -20.06 3.73 -3.63
N GLU A 173 -20.47 2.52 -3.24
CA GLU A 173 -21.64 2.28 -2.39
C GLU A 173 -21.51 3.00 -1.03
N LYS A 174 -20.33 2.97 -0.39
CA LYS A 174 -20.08 3.72 0.86
C LYS A 174 -20.29 5.24 0.69
N ALA A 175 -19.93 5.80 -0.46
CA ALA A 175 -20.12 7.21 -0.73
C ALA A 175 -21.61 7.58 -0.90
N PHE A 176 -22.43 6.66 -1.41
CA PHE A 176 -23.89 6.87 -1.57
C PHE A 176 -24.68 6.69 -0.27
N TYR A 177 -24.30 5.75 0.60
CA TYR A 177 -25.08 5.45 1.82
C TYR A 177 -24.70 6.28 3.05
N ARG A 178 -23.70 7.18 2.94
CA ARG A 178 -23.31 8.11 4.01
C ARG A 178 -23.96 9.50 3.93
N SER A 179 -24.90 9.72 3.01
CA SER A 179 -25.66 10.99 2.84
C SER A 179 -26.93 11.06 3.70
#